data_AF-A0A067JM36-F1
#
_entry.id   AF-A0A067JM36-F1
#
_cell.length_a   1.000
_cell.length_b   1.000
_cell.length_c   1.000
_cell.angle_alpha   90.00
_cell.angle_beta   90.00
_cell.angle_gamma   90.00
#
_symmetry.space_group_name_H-M   'P 1'
#
loop_
_entity.id
_entity.type
_entity.pdbx_description
1 polymer ?
#
loop_
_entity_poly.entity_id
_entity_poly.type
_entity_poly.pdbx_seq_one_letter_code
_entity_poly.pdbx_strand_id
1 'polypeptide(L)'
;MRPKIYLFGDSITEESFKDDGWGASLANHFARTVDVLLRGYSGYNTRWALKAAERVFLPVEGGADGGATPLAITVFFGANDACLPDRCSAFQHVPLPEYKSNLHAIFSFLKTRWPKTIVLFITPPPIDEAARLQHPYSENHLGLPERTNEAAGAYAKACIAAAEECGCPVIDIWTKMQQNPDWKTAYLWDGLHLTRSGNKLVFEEVVVKLKEQGLSVETLPVDLPLMGDIDPQDPLKAFLK
;
A
#
# COMPACT_ATOMS: atom_id res chain seq x y z
N MET A 1 10.59 13.27 -17.29
CA MET A 1 10.63 12.37 -16.10
C MET A 1 9.22 11.83 -15.90
N ARG A 2 9.04 10.51 -15.73
CA ARG A 2 7.71 9.95 -15.51
C ARG A 2 7.15 10.44 -14.16
N PRO A 3 5.83 10.67 -14.05
CA PRO A 3 5.19 10.83 -12.75
C PRO A 3 5.39 9.59 -11.87
N LYS A 4 5.11 9.72 -10.57
CA LYS A 4 5.37 8.67 -9.57
C LYS A 4 4.10 8.26 -8.83
N ILE A 5 4.02 6.98 -8.48
CA ILE A 5 3.12 6.45 -7.46
C ILE A 5 3.97 5.83 -6.36
N TYR A 6 3.75 6.20 -5.09
CA TYR A 6 4.45 5.56 -3.96
C TYR A 6 3.57 4.52 -3.28
N LEU A 7 4.17 3.40 -2.91
CA LEU A 7 3.54 2.38 -2.09
C LEU A 7 4.11 2.46 -0.67
N PHE A 8 3.38 3.08 0.26
CA PHE A 8 3.83 3.28 1.64
C PHE A 8 3.08 2.34 2.59
N GLY A 9 3.79 1.47 3.29
CA GLY A 9 3.16 0.47 4.13
C GLY A 9 4.13 -0.40 4.91
N ASP A 10 3.62 -1.50 5.45
CA ASP A 10 4.38 -2.47 6.24
C ASP A 10 4.96 -3.61 5.38
N SER A 11 5.13 -4.80 5.95
CA SER A 11 5.62 -6.00 5.25
C SER A 11 4.76 -6.39 4.06
N ILE A 12 3.43 -6.21 4.11
CA ILE A 12 2.55 -6.53 2.98
C ILE A 12 2.88 -5.64 1.76
N THR A 13 3.34 -4.42 2.03
CA THR A 13 3.84 -3.51 0.99
C THR A 13 5.27 -3.85 0.61
N GLU A 14 6.16 -4.16 1.55
CA GLU A 14 7.55 -4.55 1.27
C GLU A 14 7.62 -5.77 0.33
N GLU A 15 6.75 -6.75 0.57
CA GLU A 15 6.65 -7.96 -0.23
C GLU A 15 5.90 -7.79 -1.56
N SER A 16 5.33 -6.61 -1.82
CA SER A 16 4.49 -6.35 -3.01
C SER A 16 5.24 -6.43 -4.35
N PHE A 17 6.58 -6.47 -4.31
CA PHE A 17 7.43 -6.63 -5.50
C PHE A 17 8.00 -8.05 -5.64
N LYS A 18 7.64 -8.99 -4.77
CA LYS A 18 7.91 -10.43 -5.00
C LYS A 18 7.17 -10.92 -6.25
N ASP A 19 7.49 -12.12 -6.71
CA ASP A 19 6.82 -12.76 -7.84
C ASP A 19 5.29 -12.76 -7.63
N ASP A 20 4.55 -12.34 -8.65
CA ASP A 20 3.09 -12.12 -8.61
C ASP A 20 2.59 -11.11 -7.54
N GLY A 21 3.49 -10.28 -7.00
CA GLY A 21 3.17 -9.23 -6.04
C GLY A 21 2.32 -8.10 -6.63
N TRP A 22 1.50 -7.47 -5.79
CA TRP A 22 0.57 -6.42 -6.24
C TRP A 22 1.28 -5.15 -6.72
N GLY A 23 2.43 -4.82 -6.13
CA GLY A 23 3.28 -3.69 -6.52
C GLY A 23 4.01 -3.93 -7.84
N ALA A 24 4.52 -5.15 -8.06
CA ALA A 24 5.09 -5.55 -9.34
C ALA A 24 4.03 -5.54 -10.46
N SER A 25 2.83 -6.04 -10.16
CA SER A 25 1.68 -6.01 -11.08
C SER A 25 1.28 -4.57 -11.42
N LEU A 26 1.29 -3.67 -10.44
CA LEU A 26 1.01 -2.24 -10.63
C LEU A 26 2.09 -1.55 -11.49
N ALA A 27 3.37 -1.85 -11.26
CA ALA A 27 4.47 -1.34 -12.07
C ALA A 27 4.37 -1.79 -13.52
N ASN A 28 3.99 -3.05 -13.75
CA ASN A 28 3.73 -3.57 -15.08
C ASN A 28 2.50 -2.91 -15.74
N HIS A 29 1.42 -2.69 -14.98
CA HIS A 29 0.22 -2.02 -15.48
C HIS A 29 0.54 -0.60 -15.98
N PHE A 30 1.29 0.19 -15.22
CA PHE A 30 1.70 1.54 -15.59
C PHE A 30 3.03 1.60 -16.37
N ALA A 31 3.44 0.51 -17.02
CA ALA A 31 4.68 0.47 -17.78
C ALA A 31 4.74 1.62 -18.80
N ARG A 32 5.86 2.33 -18.84
CA ARG A 32 6.12 3.50 -19.69
C ARG A 32 5.26 4.75 -19.41
N THR A 33 4.42 4.75 -18.38
CA THR A 33 3.58 5.91 -18.01
C THR A 33 3.91 6.44 -16.62
N VAL A 34 4.09 5.57 -15.61
CA VAL A 34 4.33 5.97 -14.21
C VAL A 34 5.41 5.11 -13.58
N ASP A 35 6.29 5.71 -12.79
CA ASP A 35 7.22 4.97 -11.94
C ASP A 35 6.52 4.59 -10.61
N VAL A 36 6.43 3.29 -10.33
CA VAL A 36 5.89 2.78 -9.07
C VAL A 36 7.04 2.56 -8.09
N LEU A 37 7.02 3.27 -6.96
CA LEU A 37 8.11 3.32 -5.99
C LEU A 37 7.73 2.66 -4.67
N LEU A 38 8.45 1.60 -4.33
CA LEU A 38 8.26 0.86 -3.09
C LEU A 38 8.80 1.62 -1.87
N ARG A 39 7.97 1.76 -0.84
CA ARG A 39 8.30 2.25 0.52
C ARG A 39 7.60 1.38 1.57
N GLY A 40 7.74 0.06 1.44
CA GLY A 40 7.30 -0.92 2.43
C GLY A 40 8.36 -1.15 3.50
N TYR A 41 7.93 -1.33 4.76
CA TYR A 41 8.82 -1.54 5.90
C TYR A 41 8.30 -2.66 6.80
N SER A 42 8.90 -3.84 6.70
CA SER A 42 8.47 -5.02 7.45
C SER A 42 8.44 -4.78 8.95
N GLY A 43 7.33 -5.19 9.58
CA GLY A 43 7.08 -5.05 11.00
C GLY A 43 6.67 -3.63 11.47
N TYR A 44 6.66 -2.62 10.61
CA TYR A 44 6.33 -1.25 11.02
C TYR A 44 4.84 -1.09 11.35
N ASN A 45 4.57 -0.33 12.41
CA ASN A 45 3.24 0.20 12.73
C ASN A 45 3.15 1.69 12.36
N THR A 46 1.97 2.29 12.51
CA THR A 46 1.74 3.70 12.17
C THR A 46 2.58 4.67 13.01
N ARG A 47 2.88 4.33 14.27
CA ARG A 47 3.73 5.14 15.16
C ARG A 47 5.15 5.27 14.60
N TRP A 48 5.71 4.17 14.10
CA TRP A 48 7.06 4.17 13.51
C TRP A 48 7.06 4.75 12.09
N ALA A 49 5.99 4.53 11.32
CA ALA A 49 5.80 5.13 10.01
C ALA A 49 5.88 6.66 10.07
N LEU A 50 5.23 7.29 11.06
CA LEU A 50 5.32 8.74 11.29
C LEU A 50 6.75 9.22 11.59
N LYS A 51 7.52 8.45 12.37
CA LYS A 51 8.92 8.78 12.66
C LYS A 51 9.81 8.63 11.43
N ALA A 52 9.48 7.72 10.51
CA ALA A 52 10.23 7.50 9.30
C ALA A 52 9.85 8.48 8.18
N ALA A 53 8.63 9.00 8.15
CA ALA A 53 8.02 9.70 7.01
C ALA A 53 8.92 10.78 6.36
N GLU A 54 9.60 11.61 7.15
CA GLU A 54 10.53 12.63 6.62
C GLU A 54 11.72 12.02 5.85
N ARG A 55 12.25 10.90 6.33
CA ARG A 55 13.36 10.17 5.67
C ARG A 55 12.87 9.33 4.50
N VAL A 56 11.63 8.86 4.53
CA VAL A 56 11.00 8.11 3.43
C VAL A 56 10.81 9.02 2.22
N PHE A 57 10.40 10.27 2.47
CA PHE A 57 10.04 11.27 1.47
C PHE A 57 10.96 12.50 1.51
N LEU A 58 12.28 12.25 1.45
CA LEU A 58 13.31 13.29 1.50
C LEU A 58 13.03 14.42 0.47
N PRO A 59 13.25 15.68 0.84
CA PRO A 59 13.34 16.77 -0.12
C PRO A 59 14.47 16.46 -1.11
N VAL A 60 14.20 16.56 -2.41
CA VAL A 60 15.28 16.52 -3.42
C VAL A 60 16.04 17.83 -3.28
N GLU A 61 17.31 17.79 -2.86
CA GLU A 61 18.18 18.96 -2.86
C GLU A 61 18.58 19.33 -4.30
N GLY A 62 18.50 20.62 -4.67
CA GLY A 62 19.36 21.18 -5.71
C GLY A 62 18.91 21.17 -7.18
N GLY A 63 17.63 21.38 -7.51
CA GLY A 63 17.26 21.61 -8.92
C GLY A 63 15.85 22.14 -9.08
N ALA A 64 15.63 22.98 -10.08
CA ALA A 64 14.40 23.73 -10.34
C ALA A 64 13.13 22.87 -10.63
N ASP A 65 13.22 21.55 -10.47
CA ASP A 65 12.10 20.61 -10.36
C ASP A 65 12.17 19.92 -8.99
N GLY A 66 11.69 20.62 -7.96
CA GLY A 66 11.44 20.01 -6.66
C GLY A 66 10.59 18.74 -6.86
N GLY A 67 11.15 17.58 -6.50
CA GLY A 67 10.69 16.25 -6.94
C GLY A 67 9.20 16.19 -7.25
N ALA A 68 8.88 16.01 -8.54
CA ALA A 68 7.53 16.16 -9.08
C ALA A 68 6.45 15.53 -8.17
N THR A 69 5.37 16.29 -7.96
CA THR A 69 4.21 15.85 -7.16
C THR A 69 3.79 14.44 -7.58
N PRO A 70 3.80 13.45 -6.67
CA PRO A 70 3.33 12.11 -6.98
C PRO A 70 1.88 12.14 -7.39
N LEU A 71 1.48 11.28 -8.33
CA LEU A 71 0.08 11.16 -8.73
C LEU A 71 -0.74 10.57 -7.57
N ALA A 72 -0.22 9.50 -6.96
CA ALA A 72 -0.85 8.87 -5.82
C ALA A 72 0.17 8.29 -4.83
N ILE A 73 -0.28 8.11 -3.59
CA ILE A 73 0.45 7.41 -2.53
C ILE A 73 -0.54 6.47 -1.85
N THR A 74 -0.28 5.17 -1.88
CA THR A 74 -1.04 4.22 -1.05
C THR A 74 -0.49 4.24 0.37
N VAL A 75 -1.39 4.16 1.36
CA VAL A 75 -1.03 4.02 2.78
C VAL A 75 -1.66 2.72 3.28
N PHE A 76 -0.83 1.72 3.52
CA PHE A 76 -1.26 0.36 3.85
C PHE A 76 -0.59 -0.10 5.15
N PHE A 77 -1.20 0.30 6.27
CA PHE A 77 -0.77 -0.01 7.63
C PHE A 77 -1.97 -0.43 8.49
N GLY A 78 -1.69 -1.09 9.60
CA GLY A 78 -2.70 -1.52 10.58
C GLY A 78 -2.56 -2.97 10.98
N ALA A 79 -1.90 -3.80 10.17
CA ALA A 79 -1.71 -5.22 10.48
C ALA A 79 -0.85 -5.39 11.75
N ASN A 80 0.21 -4.60 11.88
CA ASN A 80 1.10 -4.60 13.05
C ASN A 80 0.49 -3.85 14.24
N ASP A 81 -0.17 -2.72 13.98
CA ASP A 81 -0.91 -1.94 14.98
C ASP A 81 -1.95 -2.81 15.72
N ALA A 82 -2.60 -3.71 14.99
CA ALA A 82 -3.62 -4.64 15.47
C ALA A 82 -3.11 -5.82 16.31
N CYS A 83 -1.79 -5.93 16.56
CA CYS A 83 -1.27 -6.86 17.56
C CYS A 83 -1.98 -6.66 18.89
N LEU A 84 -2.30 -7.74 19.60
CA LEU A 84 -2.90 -7.65 20.93
C LEU A 84 -1.84 -7.28 21.97
N PRO A 85 -2.15 -6.38 22.93
CA PRO A 85 -1.18 -5.87 23.90
C PRO A 85 -0.73 -6.92 24.93
N ASP A 86 -1.43 -8.05 25.04
CA ASP A 86 -1.19 -9.15 25.97
C ASP A 86 -0.66 -10.42 25.27
N ARG A 87 -0.07 -10.29 24.07
CA ARG A 87 0.48 -11.40 23.25
C ARG A 87 1.94 -11.19 22.85
N CYS A 88 2.55 -12.20 22.22
CA CYS A 88 4.00 -12.24 21.94
C CYS A 88 4.51 -11.14 20.98
N SER A 89 3.62 -10.41 20.29
CA SER A 89 3.97 -9.26 19.45
C SER A 89 3.42 -7.93 19.95
N ALA A 90 3.15 -7.81 21.27
CA ALA A 90 2.63 -6.61 21.91
C ALA A 90 3.47 -5.34 21.64
N PHE A 91 4.77 -5.47 21.37
CA PHE A 91 5.64 -4.33 21.03
C PHE A 91 5.22 -3.60 19.75
N GLN A 92 4.49 -4.26 18.85
CA GLN A 92 3.96 -3.65 17.62
C GLN A 92 2.61 -2.94 17.85
N HIS A 93 1.93 -3.20 18.97
CA HIS A 93 0.60 -2.67 19.25
C HIS A 93 0.56 -1.14 19.26
N VAL A 94 -0.48 -0.60 18.63
CA VAL A 94 -0.83 0.83 18.67
C VAL A 94 -2.32 0.93 19.02
N PRO A 95 -2.70 1.48 20.18
CA PRO A 95 -4.11 1.57 20.58
C PRO A 95 -4.99 2.20 19.49
N LEU A 96 -6.21 1.68 19.31
CA LEU A 96 -7.11 2.07 18.22
C LEU A 96 -7.31 3.60 18.06
N PRO A 97 -7.47 4.40 19.13
CA PRO A 97 -7.54 5.86 19.02
C PRO A 97 -6.24 6.49 18.49
N GLU A 98 -5.09 5.96 18.91
CA GLU A 98 -3.78 6.40 18.44
C GLU A 98 -3.56 6.02 16.97
N TYR A 99 -3.93 4.79 16.57
CA TYR A 99 -3.85 4.35 15.18
C TYR A 99 -4.63 5.30 14.25
N LYS A 100 -5.87 5.63 14.62
CA LYS A 100 -6.69 6.57 13.86
C LYS A 100 -6.05 7.96 13.78
N SER A 101 -5.57 8.47 14.92
CA SER A 101 -4.85 9.76 14.97
C SER A 101 -3.58 9.75 14.11
N ASN A 102 -2.85 8.64 14.09
CA ASN A 102 -1.65 8.49 13.28
C ASN A 102 -1.98 8.48 11.79
N LEU A 103 -3.08 7.83 11.36
CA LEU A 103 -3.54 7.89 9.97
C LEU A 103 -3.85 9.33 9.52
N HIS A 104 -4.54 10.12 10.36
CA HIS A 104 -4.75 11.54 10.08
C HIS A 104 -3.43 12.31 9.96
N ALA A 105 -2.48 12.06 10.87
CA ALA A 105 -1.18 12.72 10.83
C ALA A 105 -0.37 12.35 9.57
N ILE A 106 -0.41 11.07 9.14
CA ILE A 106 0.20 10.63 7.88
C ILE A 106 -0.46 11.34 6.70
N PHE A 107 -1.79 11.37 6.64
CA PHE A 107 -2.52 12.08 5.60
C PHE A 107 -2.14 13.57 5.54
N SER A 108 -2.18 14.26 6.68
CA SER A 108 -1.81 15.67 6.78
C SER A 108 -0.37 15.91 6.32
N PHE A 109 0.58 15.09 6.75
CA PHE A 109 1.97 15.16 6.29
C PHE A 109 2.08 15.09 4.76
N LEU A 110 1.44 14.10 4.14
CA LEU A 110 1.47 13.89 2.69
C LEU A 110 0.78 15.03 1.93
N LYS A 111 -0.37 15.52 2.42
CA LYS A 111 -1.10 16.64 1.79
C LYS A 111 -0.42 17.98 1.96
N THR A 112 0.24 18.24 3.09
CA THR A 112 1.07 19.44 3.27
C THR A 112 2.24 19.43 2.30
N ARG A 113 2.87 18.27 2.08
CA ARG A 113 3.98 18.12 1.13
C ARG A 113 3.51 18.21 -0.33
N TRP A 114 2.38 17.58 -0.65
CA TRP A 114 1.83 17.44 -1.99
C TRP A 114 0.30 17.63 -1.98
N PRO A 115 -0.19 18.89 -2.05
CA PRO A 115 -1.62 19.19 -1.94
C PRO A 115 -2.51 18.54 -3.01
N LYS A 116 -1.93 18.18 -4.17
CA LYS A 116 -2.66 17.57 -5.30
C LYS A 116 -2.52 16.05 -5.37
N THR A 117 -1.64 15.44 -4.59
CA THR A 117 -1.50 13.97 -4.55
C THR A 117 -2.79 13.33 -4.06
N ILE A 118 -3.16 12.22 -4.71
CA ILE A 118 -4.18 11.29 -4.22
C ILE A 118 -3.55 10.46 -3.09
N VAL A 119 -4.12 10.53 -1.89
CA VAL A 119 -3.75 9.62 -0.80
C VAL A 119 -4.81 8.54 -0.74
N LEU A 120 -4.41 7.28 -0.90
CA LEU A 120 -5.31 6.13 -0.97
C LEU A 120 -5.04 5.21 0.22
N PHE A 121 -6.00 5.08 1.13
CA PHE A 121 -5.88 4.18 2.27
C PHE A 121 -6.27 2.75 1.88
N ILE A 122 -5.60 1.77 2.47
CA ILE A 122 -5.92 0.34 2.34
C ILE A 122 -6.04 -0.22 3.76
N THR A 123 -7.18 -0.83 4.07
CA THR A 123 -7.40 -1.44 5.39
C THR A 123 -6.43 -2.60 5.64
N PRO A 124 -6.06 -2.95 6.89
CA PRO A 124 -5.36 -4.20 7.14
C PRO A 124 -6.18 -5.42 6.65
N PRO A 125 -5.53 -6.50 6.19
CA PRO A 125 -6.23 -7.72 5.76
C PRO A 125 -6.91 -8.42 6.96
N PRO A 126 -7.81 -9.39 6.71
CA PRO A 126 -8.27 -10.28 7.77
C PRO A 126 -7.12 -11.18 8.25
N ILE A 127 -7.28 -11.80 9.42
CA ILE A 127 -6.25 -12.64 10.06
C ILE A 127 -6.75 -14.08 10.16
N ASP A 128 -5.98 -15.05 9.64
CA ASP A 128 -6.22 -16.45 9.98
C ASP A 128 -5.41 -16.86 11.21
N GLU A 129 -6.07 -16.80 12.37
CA GLU A 129 -5.48 -17.11 13.68
C GLU A 129 -4.85 -18.50 13.75
N ALA A 130 -5.44 -19.49 13.07
CA ALA A 130 -4.91 -20.86 13.07
C ALA A 130 -3.57 -20.95 12.32
N ALA A 131 -3.45 -20.30 11.16
CA ALA A 131 -2.20 -20.23 10.42
C ALA A 131 -1.15 -19.37 11.15
N ARG A 132 -1.57 -18.29 11.83
CA ARG A 132 -0.67 -17.45 12.65
C ARG A 132 -0.01 -18.23 13.79
N LEU A 133 -0.73 -19.16 14.41
CA LEU A 133 -0.19 -20.06 15.43
C LEU A 133 0.87 -21.03 14.88
N GLN A 134 0.75 -21.43 13.61
CA GLN A 134 1.71 -22.32 12.95
C GLN A 134 2.97 -21.58 12.47
N HIS A 135 2.88 -20.26 12.28
CA HIS A 135 3.96 -19.42 11.76
C HIS A 135 4.31 -18.25 12.71
N PRO A 136 4.67 -18.49 13.97
CA PRO A 136 4.96 -17.39 14.91
C PRO A 136 6.18 -16.57 14.47
N TYR A 137 6.08 -15.24 14.54
CA TYR A 137 7.19 -14.32 14.23
C TYR A 137 8.18 -14.15 15.39
N SER A 138 7.70 -14.39 16.61
CA SER A 138 8.43 -14.26 17.86
C SER A 138 8.13 -15.46 18.73
N GLU A 139 8.94 -15.71 19.76
CA GLU A 139 8.68 -16.77 20.73
C GLU A 139 7.27 -16.64 21.32
N ASN A 140 6.44 -17.68 21.13
CA ASN A 140 5.04 -17.69 21.52
C ASN A 140 4.80 -18.70 22.64
N HIS A 141 5.25 -18.39 23.85
CA HIS A 141 5.09 -19.28 25.01
C HIS A 141 3.63 -19.53 25.41
N LEU A 142 2.72 -18.61 25.05
CA LEU A 142 1.29 -18.72 25.38
C LEU A 142 0.54 -19.64 24.42
N GLY A 143 1.08 -19.93 23.23
CA GLY A 143 0.37 -20.69 22.20
C GLY A 143 -0.91 -20.00 21.73
N LEU A 144 -0.97 -18.66 21.82
CA LEU A 144 -2.11 -17.84 21.40
C LEU A 144 -1.72 -16.99 20.18
N PRO A 145 -2.64 -16.73 19.23
CA PRO A 145 -2.33 -15.91 18.08
C PRO A 145 -2.05 -14.48 18.54
N GLU A 146 -1.02 -13.85 17.98
CA GLU A 146 -0.64 -12.49 18.40
C GLU A 146 -1.55 -11.39 17.85
N ARG A 147 -2.40 -11.75 16.88
CA ARG A 147 -3.44 -10.93 16.25
C ARG A 147 -4.70 -11.78 16.16
N THR A 148 -5.87 -11.14 16.22
CA THR A 148 -7.15 -11.80 15.94
C THR A 148 -7.84 -11.14 14.76
N ASN A 149 -8.72 -11.88 14.08
CA ASN A 149 -9.49 -11.30 12.97
C ASN A 149 -10.46 -10.23 13.47
N GLU A 150 -10.99 -10.39 14.69
CA GLU A 150 -11.83 -9.40 15.37
C GLU A 150 -11.07 -8.08 15.58
N ALA A 151 -9.84 -8.15 16.11
CA ALA A 151 -9.00 -6.97 16.27
C ALA A 151 -8.72 -6.33 14.91
N ALA A 152 -8.26 -7.10 13.92
CA ALA A 152 -8.01 -6.58 12.57
C ALA A 152 -9.25 -5.88 11.98
N GLY A 153 -10.45 -6.41 12.20
CA GLY A 153 -11.70 -5.78 11.78
C GLY A 153 -11.98 -4.44 12.47
N ALA A 154 -11.60 -4.27 13.74
CA ALA A 154 -11.69 -2.98 14.42
C ALA A 154 -10.74 -1.93 13.81
N TYR A 155 -9.50 -2.33 13.46
CA TYR A 155 -8.54 -1.44 12.79
C TYR A 155 -8.97 -1.13 11.35
N ALA A 156 -9.54 -2.09 10.62
CA ALA A 156 -10.13 -1.86 9.30
C ALA A 156 -11.24 -0.80 9.35
N LYS A 157 -12.17 -0.90 10.31
CA LYS A 157 -13.21 0.12 10.54
C LYS A 157 -12.62 1.48 10.89
N ALA A 158 -11.59 1.53 11.74
CA ALA A 158 -10.93 2.79 12.09
C ALA A 158 -10.21 3.42 10.89
N CYS A 159 -9.61 2.62 10.01
CA CYS A 159 -8.98 3.07 8.78
C CYS A 159 -10.00 3.69 7.80
N ILE A 160 -11.15 3.03 7.62
CA ILE A 160 -12.26 3.56 6.81
C ILE A 160 -12.75 4.88 7.37
N ALA A 161 -13.04 4.94 8.68
CA ALA A 161 -13.50 6.18 9.32
C ALA A 161 -12.47 7.32 9.20
N ALA A 162 -11.18 7.02 9.34
CA ALA A 162 -10.13 8.02 9.13
C ALA A 162 -10.10 8.55 7.69
N ALA A 163 -10.27 7.65 6.70
CA ALA A 163 -10.30 8.04 5.29
C ALA A 163 -11.51 8.92 4.96
N GLU A 164 -12.70 8.58 5.48
CA GLU A 164 -13.92 9.38 5.35
C GLU A 164 -13.75 10.78 5.94
N GLU A 165 -13.20 10.87 7.15
CA GLU A 165 -12.92 12.13 7.83
C GLU A 165 -11.85 12.98 7.12
N CYS A 166 -10.88 12.33 6.46
CA CYS A 166 -9.89 12.99 5.61
C CYS A 166 -10.42 13.35 4.21
N GLY A 167 -11.60 12.86 3.83
CA GLY A 167 -12.14 13.00 2.47
C GLY A 167 -11.28 12.32 1.40
N CYS A 168 -10.64 11.20 1.72
CA CYS A 168 -9.77 10.46 0.81
C CYS A 168 -10.32 9.07 0.47
N PRO A 169 -9.95 8.49 -0.69
CA PRO A 169 -10.39 7.16 -1.06
C PRO A 169 -9.79 6.07 -0.15
N VAL A 170 -10.56 5.01 0.07
CA VAL A 170 -10.15 3.81 0.83
C VAL A 170 -10.54 2.53 0.12
N ILE A 171 -9.73 1.49 0.27
CA ILE A 171 -10.01 0.12 -0.15
C ILE A 171 -10.16 -0.75 1.10
N ASP A 172 -11.35 -1.31 1.29
CA ASP A 172 -11.64 -2.24 2.39
C ASP A 172 -11.35 -3.70 2.00
N ILE A 173 -10.07 -4.08 2.05
CA ILE A 173 -9.66 -5.45 1.76
C ILE A 173 -10.07 -6.44 2.87
N TRP A 174 -10.23 -5.98 4.11
CA TRP A 174 -10.72 -6.80 5.22
C TRP A 174 -12.08 -7.42 4.88
N THR A 175 -13.04 -6.60 4.44
CA THR A 175 -14.35 -7.08 4.04
C THR A 175 -14.29 -7.84 2.71
N LYS A 176 -13.59 -7.30 1.70
CA LYS A 176 -13.57 -7.90 0.34
C LYS A 176 -12.99 -9.31 0.32
N MET A 177 -11.90 -9.57 1.04
CA MET A 177 -11.32 -10.91 1.12
C MET A 177 -12.33 -11.90 1.71
N GLN A 178 -13.02 -11.52 2.79
CA GLN A 178 -13.96 -12.40 3.49
C GLN A 178 -15.29 -12.64 2.75
N GLN A 179 -15.53 -12.01 1.60
CA GLN A 179 -16.61 -12.38 0.70
C GLN A 179 -16.39 -13.76 0.05
N ASN A 180 -15.12 -14.20 -0.02
CA ASN A 180 -14.78 -15.57 -0.40
C ASN A 180 -14.85 -16.48 0.84
N PRO A 181 -15.64 -17.56 0.87
CA PRO A 181 -15.67 -18.49 2.01
C PRO A 181 -14.31 -19.12 2.33
N ASP A 182 -13.44 -19.27 1.33
CA ASP A 182 -12.11 -19.88 1.47
C ASP A 182 -10.99 -18.84 1.62
N TRP A 183 -11.33 -17.59 1.99
CA TRP A 183 -10.40 -16.45 2.03
C TRP A 183 -9.09 -16.71 2.76
N LYS A 184 -9.13 -17.52 3.84
CA LYS A 184 -7.97 -17.80 4.70
C LYS A 184 -6.80 -18.36 3.91
N THR A 185 -7.01 -19.44 3.16
CA THR A 185 -5.98 -20.11 2.36
C THR A 185 -5.91 -19.56 0.94
N ALA A 186 -7.03 -19.01 0.42
CA ALA A 186 -7.05 -18.40 -0.89
C ALA A 186 -6.17 -17.14 -0.93
N TYR A 187 -6.23 -16.30 0.10
CA TYR A 187 -5.58 -14.99 0.09
C TYR A 187 -4.40 -14.84 1.04
N LEU A 188 -4.24 -15.69 2.06
CA LEU A 188 -3.16 -15.59 3.04
C LEU A 188 -2.32 -16.88 3.09
N TRP A 189 -0.98 -16.76 3.08
CA TRP A 189 -0.10 -17.94 3.10
C TRP A 189 0.38 -18.34 4.50
N ASP A 190 0.51 -17.39 5.42
CA ASP A 190 0.87 -17.60 6.84
C ASP A 190 -0.22 -17.11 7.81
N GLY A 191 -1.40 -16.79 7.28
CA GLY A 191 -2.50 -16.17 8.00
C GLY A 191 -2.45 -14.65 8.13
N LEU A 192 -1.50 -13.98 7.47
CA LEU A 192 -1.42 -12.52 7.39
C LEU A 192 -0.97 -12.01 6.01
N HIS A 193 0.12 -12.56 5.47
CA HIS A 193 0.74 -12.12 4.23
C HIS A 193 0.08 -12.76 3.02
N LEU A 194 0.11 -12.03 1.91
CA LEU A 194 -0.72 -12.30 0.76
C LEU A 194 -0.18 -13.43 -0.11
N THR A 195 -1.03 -14.38 -0.47
CA THR A 195 -0.75 -15.33 -1.56
C THR A 195 -0.73 -14.59 -2.91
N ARG A 196 -0.42 -15.29 -3.99
CA ARG A 196 -0.63 -14.79 -5.36
C ARG A 196 -2.04 -14.22 -5.58
N SER A 197 -3.08 -14.95 -5.15
CA SER A 197 -4.46 -14.49 -5.32
C SER A 197 -4.79 -13.31 -4.41
N GLY A 198 -4.21 -13.25 -3.20
CA GLY A 198 -4.36 -12.09 -2.30
C GLY A 198 -3.74 -10.83 -2.90
N ASN A 199 -2.53 -10.95 -3.46
CA ASN A 199 -1.87 -9.87 -4.19
C ASN A 199 -2.69 -9.43 -5.40
N LYS A 200 -3.20 -10.37 -6.19
CA LYS A 200 -4.05 -10.06 -7.34
C LYS A 200 -5.27 -9.24 -6.95
N LEU A 201 -5.98 -9.61 -5.87
CA LEU A 201 -7.12 -8.86 -5.36
C LEU A 201 -6.74 -7.43 -5.00
N VAL A 202 -5.64 -7.23 -4.25
CA VAL A 202 -5.17 -5.88 -3.89
C VAL A 202 -4.84 -5.05 -5.13
N PHE A 203 -4.13 -5.65 -6.11
CA PHE A 203 -3.80 -4.98 -7.37
C PHE A 203 -5.05 -4.52 -8.13
N GLU A 204 -6.05 -5.40 -8.31
CA GLU A 204 -7.27 -5.07 -9.03
C GLU A 204 -8.04 -3.94 -8.36
N GLU A 205 -8.16 -3.97 -7.03
CA GLU A 205 -8.83 -2.93 -6.25
C GLU A 205 -8.09 -1.59 -6.31
N VAL A 206 -6.74 -1.61 -6.26
CA VAL A 206 -5.93 -0.40 -6.41
C VAL A 206 -6.11 0.22 -7.79
N VAL A 207 -6.08 -0.58 -8.87
CA VAL A 207 -6.31 -0.08 -10.23
C VAL A 207 -7.70 0.53 -10.38
N VAL A 208 -8.74 -0.16 -9.90
CA VAL A 208 -10.12 0.35 -9.92
C VAL A 208 -10.20 1.68 -9.18
N LYS A 209 -9.65 1.77 -7.97
CA LYS A 209 -9.73 2.97 -7.15
C LYS A 209 -8.94 4.14 -7.74
N LEU A 210 -7.77 3.89 -8.33
CA LEU A 210 -7.00 4.91 -9.04
C LEU A 210 -7.74 5.43 -10.27
N LYS A 211 -8.40 4.54 -11.03
CA LYS A 211 -9.22 4.92 -12.19
C LYS A 211 -10.40 5.81 -11.80
N GLU A 212 -11.09 5.51 -10.71
CA GLU A 212 -12.15 6.36 -10.16
C GLU A 212 -11.66 7.78 -9.78
N GLN A 213 -10.37 7.92 -9.47
CA GLN A 213 -9.73 9.21 -9.21
C GLN A 213 -9.12 9.87 -10.47
N GLY A 214 -9.39 9.31 -11.66
CA GLY A 214 -8.92 9.84 -12.95
C GLY A 214 -7.51 9.40 -13.36
N LEU A 215 -6.89 8.47 -12.62
CA LEU A 215 -5.58 7.92 -12.95
C LEU A 215 -5.72 6.58 -13.68
N SER A 216 -5.48 6.60 -14.99
CA SER A 216 -5.62 5.42 -15.85
C SER A 216 -4.57 5.43 -16.96
N VAL A 217 -4.15 4.25 -17.43
CA VAL A 217 -3.15 4.14 -18.50
C VAL A 217 -3.62 4.75 -19.82
N GLU A 218 -4.94 4.83 -20.01
CA GLU A 218 -5.56 5.42 -21.19
C GLU A 218 -5.48 6.96 -21.21
N THR A 219 -5.27 7.60 -20.05
CA THR A 219 -5.22 9.06 -19.92
C THR A 219 -3.81 9.60 -19.68
N LEU A 220 -2.85 8.73 -19.36
CA LEU A 220 -1.49 9.12 -19.02
C LEU A 220 -0.57 9.10 -20.25
N PRO A 221 0.30 10.11 -20.43
CA PRO A 221 1.24 10.13 -21.55
C PRO A 221 2.31 9.05 -21.38
N VAL A 222 2.65 8.40 -22.49
CA VAL A 222 3.85 7.55 -22.58
C VAL A 222 5.09 8.43 -22.74
N ASP A 223 6.19 8.05 -22.10
CA ASP A 223 7.36 8.93 -21.95
C ASP A 223 8.30 9.01 -23.16
N LEU A 224 8.16 8.08 -24.12
CA LEU A 224 8.95 7.97 -25.35
C LEU A 224 8.10 7.41 -26.50
N PRO A 225 8.53 7.56 -27.77
CA PRO A 225 7.78 7.07 -28.93
C PRO A 225 7.39 5.59 -28.82
N LEU A 226 6.16 5.25 -29.22
CA LEU A 226 5.77 3.85 -29.35
C LEU A 226 6.45 3.24 -30.58
N MET A 227 6.59 1.92 -30.59
CA MET A 227 7.16 1.22 -31.76
C MET A 227 6.43 1.58 -33.06
N GLY A 228 5.10 1.77 -33.00
CA GLY A 228 4.29 2.18 -34.15
C GLY A 228 4.54 3.61 -34.64
N ASP A 229 5.17 4.47 -33.81
CA ASP A 229 5.54 5.84 -34.18
C ASP A 229 6.94 5.93 -34.80
N ILE A 230 7.70 4.84 -34.80
CA ILE A 230 9.06 4.78 -35.33
C ILE A 230 9.00 4.38 -36.81
N ASP A 231 9.35 5.32 -37.70
CA ASP A 231 9.51 5.06 -39.13
C ASP A 231 10.71 4.13 -39.37
N PRO A 232 10.53 2.94 -39.98
CA PRO A 232 11.65 2.03 -40.27
C PRO A 232 12.70 2.61 -41.21
N GLN A 233 12.36 3.60 -42.03
CA GLN A 233 13.28 4.24 -42.97
C GLN A 233 14.02 5.44 -42.35
N ASP A 234 13.49 6.00 -41.26
CA ASP A 234 14.10 7.11 -40.53
C ASP A 234 13.76 7.05 -39.02
N PRO A 235 14.30 6.04 -38.30
CA PRO A 235 13.86 5.74 -36.93
C PRO A 235 14.22 6.83 -35.92
N LEU A 236 15.27 7.61 -36.18
CA LEU A 236 15.73 8.68 -35.28
C LEU A 236 14.80 9.88 -35.27
N LYS A 237 14.03 10.09 -36.34
CA LYS A 237 13.08 11.21 -36.46
C LYS A 237 12.04 11.24 -35.34
N ALA A 238 11.62 10.09 -34.84
CA ALA A 238 10.64 9.98 -33.76
C ALA A 238 11.16 10.58 -32.43
N PHE A 239 12.48 10.72 -32.26
CA PHE A 239 13.13 11.20 -31.03
C PHE A 239 13.51 12.69 -31.07
N LEU A 240 13.20 13.40 -32.16
CA LEU A 240 13.51 14.83 -32.32
C LEU A 240 12.42 15.77 -31.79
N LYS A 241 11.35 15.21 -31.20
CA LYS A 241 10.21 15.96 -30.62
C LYS A 241 10.41 16.27 -29.15
#